data_AF-A0A1V8UAX8-F1
#
_entry.id   AF-A0A1V8UAX8-F1
#
_cell.length_a   1.000
_cell.length_b   1.000
_cell.length_c   1.000
_cell.angle_alpha   90.00
_cell.angle_beta   90.00
_cell.angle_gamma   90.00
#
_symmetry.space_group_name_H-M   'P 1'
#
loop_
_entity.id
_entity.type
_entity.pdbx_description
1 polymer ?
#
loop_
_entity_poly.entity_id
_entity_poly.type
_entity_poly.pdbx_seq_one_letter_code
_entity_poly.pdbx_strand_id
1 'polypeptide(L)'
;EWKQVKVTSIRNLRLPVASLLADQVGTVAIVANDQLHGTVLPSTNAFARIRKGMVLATVQPTATKTLVAKFDREDLASLAVGNHVVVYIASVRASARIVSARAPDSPTATHDNNEEEHFSFDQDTTVQQGPDATLDGHHDKVPVAGAITATHLLVTFSFDTSKEFVLIGDQVLIMPGGGAVSHGGQERGQKGVAGLDGFVGWVVEVYG
;
A
#
# COMPACT_ATOMS: atom_id res chain seq x y z
N GLU A 1 -5.83 -12.53 5.26
CA GLU A 1 -5.68 -13.80 5.99
C GLU A 1 -5.68 -14.94 4.99
N TRP A 2 -4.80 -15.91 5.17
CA TRP A 2 -4.64 -17.04 4.25
C TRP A 2 -5.77 -18.04 4.38
N LYS A 3 -6.17 -18.65 3.25
CA LYS A 3 -7.21 -19.69 3.22
C LYS A 3 -6.57 -21.01 2.82
N GLN A 4 -6.80 -22.05 3.61
CA GLN A 4 -6.35 -23.38 3.28
C GLN A 4 -7.27 -24.01 2.23
N VAL A 5 -6.66 -24.50 1.17
CA VAL A 5 -7.35 -25.10 0.04
C VAL A 5 -6.60 -26.35 -0.42
N LYS A 6 -7.34 -27.29 -1.03
CA LYS A 6 -6.78 -28.46 -1.68
C LYS A 6 -6.87 -28.31 -3.19
N VAL A 7 -5.76 -28.54 -3.88
CA VAL A 7 -5.73 -28.57 -5.34
C VAL A 7 -6.35 -29.88 -5.84
N THR A 8 -7.31 -29.80 -6.76
CA THR A 8 -8.00 -30.97 -7.34
C THR A 8 -7.62 -31.25 -8.77
N SER A 9 -7.25 -30.22 -9.55
CA SER A 9 -6.72 -30.40 -10.90
C SER A 9 -5.87 -29.21 -11.33
N ILE A 10 -4.94 -29.47 -12.24
CA ILE A 10 -4.07 -28.46 -12.83
C ILE A 10 -4.15 -28.61 -14.36
N ARG A 11 -4.21 -27.48 -15.06
CA ARG A 11 -4.18 -27.43 -16.51
C ARG A 11 -3.15 -26.42 -16.99
N ASN A 12 -2.29 -26.82 -17.92
CA ASN A 12 -1.54 -25.88 -18.75
C ASN A 12 -2.43 -25.55 -19.96
N LEU A 13 -3.02 -24.35 -19.94
CA LEU A 13 -4.10 -23.96 -20.84
C LEU A 13 -5.26 -24.98 -20.82
N ARG A 14 -5.35 -25.83 -21.84
CA ARG A 14 -6.41 -26.85 -21.99
C ARG A 14 -5.93 -28.26 -21.61
N LEU A 15 -4.63 -28.51 -21.49
CA LEU A 15 -4.08 -29.83 -21.18
C LEU A 15 -4.03 -30.08 -19.68
N PRO A 16 -4.59 -31.20 -19.18
CA PRO A 16 -4.34 -31.66 -17.82
C PRO A 16 -2.85 -31.95 -17.60
N VAL A 17 -2.28 -31.45 -16.52
CA VAL A 17 -0.86 -31.66 -16.16
C VAL A 17 -0.74 -31.98 -14.67
N ALA A 18 0.36 -32.65 -14.28
CA ALA A 18 0.64 -32.94 -12.88
C ALA A 18 1.18 -31.71 -12.11
N SER A 19 1.83 -30.77 -12.80
CA SER A 19 2.43 -29.57 -12.23
C SER A 19 2.51 -28.45 -13.27
N LEU A 20 2.61 -27.21 -12.78
CA LEU A 20 3.03 -26.04 -13.57
C LEU A 20 4.44 -25.66 -13.13
N LEU A 21 5.31 -25.40 -14.09
CA LEU A 21 6.65 -24.87 -13.83
C LEU A 21 6.59 -23.34 -13.71
N ALA A 22 7.69 -22.75 -13.22
CA ALA A 22 7.86 -21.30 -13.26
C ALA A 22 7.60 -20.77 -14.68
N ASP A 23 7.03 -19.56 -14.75
CA ASP A 23 6.69 -18.85 -15.99
C ASP A 23 5.60 -19.52 -16.87
N GLN A 24 4.97 -20.60 -16.39
CA GLN A 24 3.84 -21.21 -17.08
C GLN A 24 2.51 -20.61 -16.63
N VAL A 25 1.67 -20.26 -17.61
CA VAL A 25 0.31 -19.83 -17.37
C VAL A 25 -0.63 -21.03 -17.42
N GLY A 26 -1.44 -21.20 -16.39
CA GLY A 26 -2.37 -22.32 -16.28
C GLY A 26 -3.58 -22.01 -15.41
N THR A 27 -4.40 -23.03 -15.20
CA THR A 27 -5.55 -22.97 -14.30
C THR A 27 -5.41 -24.05 -13.23
N VAL A 28 -5.65 -23.68 -11.98
CA VAL A 28 -5.62 -24.57 -10.82
C VAL A 28 -7.02 -24.62 -10.22
N ALA A 29 -7.63 -25.79 -10.18
CA ALA A 29 -8.89 -26.01 -9.50
C ALA A 29 -8.64 -26.31 -8.01
N ILE A 30 -9.40 -25.67 -7.13
CA ILE A 30 -9.23 -25.76 -5.68
C ILE A 30 -10.56 -26.02 -4.97
N VAL A 31 -10.49 -26.66 -3.81
CA VAL A 31 -11.62 -26.83 -2.87
C VAL A 31 -11.21 -26.35 -1.47
N ALA A 32 -12.13 -25.75 -0.73
CA ALA A 32 -11.84 -25.23 0.61
C ALA A 32 -11.68 -26.38 1.61
N ASN A 33 -10.70 -26.27 2.53
CA ASN A 33 -10.41 -27.33 3.48
C ASN A 33 -11.50 -27.49 4.57
N ASP A 34 -12.22 -26.42 4.92
CA ASP A 34 -13.29 -26.43 5.95
C ASP A 34 -14.47 -27.36 5.62
N GLN A 35 -14.57 -27.83 4.37
CA GLN A 35 -15.58 -28.81 3.95
C GLN A 35 -15.23 -30.26 4.32
N LEU A 36 -14.04 -30.52 4.88
CA LEU A 36 -13.55 -31.88 5.17
C LEU A 36 -13.80 -32.36 6.61
N HIS A 37 -14.28 -31.49 7.52
CA HIS A 37 -14.41 -31.82 8.95
C HIS A 37 -15.84 -31.91 9.50
N GLY A 38 -16.85 -32.15 8.65
CA GLY A 38 -18.17 -32.67 9.08
C GLY A 38 -19.01 -31.83 10.04
N THR A 39 -18.48 -30.76 10.62
CA THR A 39 -19.17 -29.81 11.50
C THR A 39 -19.76 -28.69 10.66
N VAL A 40 -20.87 -29.03 9.99
CA VAL A 40 -21.68 -28.07 9.23
C VAL A 40 -22.43 -27.18 10.20
N LEU A 41 -21.78 -26.11 10.65
CA LEU A 41 -22.48 -24.83 10.68
C LEU A 41 -22.36 -24.28 9.25
N PRO A 42 -23.40 -23.67 8.66
CA PRO A 42 -23.33 -23.03 7.35
C PRO A 42 -22.51 -21.73 7.48
N SER A 43 -21.24 -21.85 7.86
CA SER A 43 -20.33 -20.72 7.97
C SER A 43 -19.91 -20.34 6.56
N THR A 44 -20.57 -19.30 6.06
CA THR A 44 -20.01 -18.30 5.15
C THR A 44 -19.17 -18.87 4.01
N ASN A 45 -19.79 -19.09 2.84
CA ASN A 45 -19.17 -19.28 1.52
C ASN A 45 -17.63 -19.19 1.57
N ALA A 46 -16.95 -20.34 1.64
CA ALA A 46 -15.52 -20.45 1.95
C ALA A 46 -14.62 -19.66 0.98
N PHE A 47 -15.18 -19.26 -0.16
CA PHE A 47 -14.54 -18.46 -1.20
C PHE A 47 -15.12 -17.06 -1.37
N ALA A 48 -16.01 -16.59 -0.49
CA ALA A 48 -16.66 -15.27 -0.57
C ALA A 48 -15.67 -14.09 -0.59
N ARG A 49 -14.40 -14.31 -0.23
CA ARG A 49 -13.35 -13.30 -0.25
C ARG A 49 -12.26 -13.57 -1.29
N ILE A 50 -12.38 -14.61 -2.12
CA ILE A 50 -11.45 -14.81 -3.23
C ILE A 50 -11.68 -13.70 -4.27
N ARG A 51 -10.59 -13.01 -4.62
CA ARG A 51 -10.59 -11.96 -5.63
C ARG A 51 -9.41 -12.09 -6.58
N LYS A 52 -9.50 -11.42 -7.72
CA LYS A 52 -8.35 -11.27 -8.63
C LYS A 52 -7.20 -10.62 -7.88
N GLY A 53 -6.00 -11.11 -8.16
CA GLY A 53 -4.77 -10.65 -7.52
C GLY A 53 -4.51 -11.23 -6.14
N MET A 54 -5.13 -12.35 -5.80
CA MET A 54 -4.68 -13.16 -4.68
C MET A 54 -3.55 -14.10 -5.10
N VAL A 55 -2.72 -14.47 -4.13
CA VAL A 55 -1.59 -15.38 -4.31
C VAL A 55 -1.95 -16.77 -3.77
N LEU A 56 -1.55 -17.81 -4.50
CA LEU A 56 -1.58 -19.19 -4.03
C LEU A 56 -0.16 -19.58 -3.63
N ALA A 57 0.01 -20.11 -2.42
CA ALA A 57 1.31 -20.50 -1.88
C ALA A 57 1.22 -21.89 -1.22
N THR A 58 2.32 -22.64 -1.27
CA THR A 58 2.45 -23.97 -0.63
C THR A 58 2.73 -23.85 0.86
N VAL A 59 3.51 -22.84 1.26
CA VAL A 59 3.79 -22.47 2.64
C VAL A 59 3.16 -21.11 2.88
N GLN A 60 2.49 -20.92 4.02
CA GLN A 60 1.84 -19.65 4.37
C GLN A 60 2.91 -18.56 4.60
N PRO A 61 3.08 -17.58 3.69
CA PRO A 61 4.04 -16.52 3.90
C PRO A 61 3.46 -15.42 4.80
N THR A 62 4.34 -14.57 5.32
CA THR A 62 3.94 -13.38 6.08
C THR A 62 3.13 -12.46 5.18
N ALA A 63 1.94 -12.08 5.65
CA ALA A 63 1.11 -11.08 4.97
C ALA A 63 1.27 -9.73 5.68
N THR A 64 1.30 -8.68 4.87
CA THR A 64 1.69 -7.33 5.22
C THR A 64 0.46 -6.43 5.21
N LYS A 65 0.27 -5.61 6.24
CA LYS A 65 -0.79 -4.58 6.27
C LYS A 65 -0.31 -3.25 5.74
N THR A 66 0.97 -2.94 5.97
CA THR A 66 1.57 -1.65 5.66
C THR A 66 2.85 -1.84 4.86
N LEU A 67 3.03 -1.06 3.80
CA LEU A 67 4.27 -1.08 3.00
C LEU A 67 4.78 0.34 2.80
N VAL A 68 6.08 0.47 2.59
CA VAL A 68 6.73 1.71 2.18
C VAL A 68 7.31 1.51 0.79
N ALA A 69 7.00 2.43 -0.11
CA ALA A 69 7.55 2.42 -1.45
C ALA A 69 8.24 3.74 -1.78
N LYS A 70 9.30 3.63 -2.58
CA LYS A 70 10.11 4.74 -3.06
C LYS A 70 9.63 5.17 -4.44
N PHE A 71 9.38 6.47 -4.61
CA PHE A 71 8.98 7.09 -5.87
C PHE A 71 9.92 8.24 -6.22
N ASP A 72 10.08 8.51 -7.51
CA ASP A 72 10.73 9.74 -7.98
C ASP A 72 9.80 10.93 -7.70
N ARG A 73 10.38 12.08 -7.34
CA ARG A 73 9.63 13.20 -6.77
C ARG A 73 8.68 13.92 -7.74
N GLU A 74 8.66 13.55 -9.01
CA GLU A 74 7.90 14.24 -10.05
C GLU A 74 6.39 14.04 -9.86
N ASP A 75 5.65 15.16 -9.76
CA ASP A 75 4.19 15.25 -9.80
C ASP A 75 3.38 14.37 -8.80
N LEU A 76 3.94 14.07 -7.62
CA LEU A 76 3.28 13.28 -6.56
C LEU A 76 2.17 14.03 -5.79
N ALA A 77 1.71 15.19 -6.26
CA ALA A 77 0.69 15.99 -5.56
C ALA A 77 -0.63 15.21 -5.31
N SER A 78 -0.95 14.24 -6.17
CA SER A 78 -2.12 13.38 -6.02
C SER A 78 -1.93 12.25 -4.99
N LEU A 79 -0.71 11.99 -4.52
CA LEU A 79 -0.39 11.07 -3.42
C LEU A 79 -0.45 11.75 -2.03
N ALA A 80 -1.43 12.64 -1.84
CA ALA A 80 -1.62 13.30 -0.55
C ALA A 80 -1.99 12.29 0.56
N VAL A 81 -1.49 12.53 1.77
CA VAL A 81 -1.82 11.73 2.96
C VAL A 81 -3.34 11.72 3.17
N GLY A 82 -3.88 10.54 3.49
CA GLY A 82 -5.31 10.31 3.66
C GLY A 82 -6.03 9.86 2.39
N ASN A 83 -5.45 10.07 1.20
CA ASN A 83 -6.08 9.62 -0.05
C ASN A 83 -6.12 8.09 -0.14
N HIS A 84 -7.20 7.58 -0.73
CA HIS A 84 -7.32 6.19 -1.12
C HIS A 84 -6.81 5.97 -2.54
N VAL A 85 -6.05 4.91 -2.71
CA VAL A 85 -5.42 4.51 -3.97
C VAL A 85 -5.63 3.03 -4.24
N VAL A 86 -5.46 2.62 -5.49
CA VAL A 86 -5.34 1.20 -5.84
C VAL A 86 -3.88 0.88 -6.08
N VAL A 87 -3.38 -0.11 -5.35
CA VAL A 87 -2.00 -0.58 -5.38
C VAL A 87 -1.93 -1.86 -6.21
N TYR A 88 -1.00 -1.90 -7.15
CA TYR A 88 -0.67 -3.06 -7.96
C TYR A 88 0.78 -3.49 -7.69
N ILE A 89 0.98 -4.73 -7.25
CA ILE A 89 2.31 -5.32 -7.00
C ILE A 89 2.29 -6.77 -7.49
N ALA A 90 3.11 -7.11 -8.49
CA ALA A 90 3.03 -8.41 -9.16
C ALA A 90 1.57 -8.75 -9.58
N SER A 91 0.97 -9.77 -8.97
CA SER A 91 -0.45 -10.09 -9.18
C SER A 91 -1.40 -9.35 -8.23
N VAL A 92 -0.91 -8.84 -7.10
CA VAL A 92 -1.70 -8.19 -6.05
C VAL A 92 -2.38 -6.95 -6.56
N ARG A 93 -3.69 -6.87 -6.31
CA ARG A 93 -4.51 -5.67 -6.46
C ARG A 93 -5.26 -5.42 -5.16
N ALA A 94 -4.99 -4.29 -4.53
CA ALA A 94 -5.61 -3.93 -3.26
C ALA A 94 -5.86 -2.42 -3.16
N SER A 95 -6.91 -2.05 -2.44
CA SER A 95 -7.14 -0.66 -2.03
C SER A 95 -6.29 -0.37 -0.80
N ALA A 96 -5.66 0.79 -0.77
CA ALA A 96 -4.87 1.26 0.35
C ALA A 96 -5.07 2.75 0.57
N ARG A 97 -4.82 3.19 1.80
CA ARG A 97 -4.73 4.59 2.18
C ARG A 97 -3.27 5.02 2.30
N ILE A 98 -2.98 6.23 1.84
CA ILE A 98 -1.68 6.86 2.05
C ILE A 98 -1.61 7.34 3.49
N VAL A 99 -0.62 6.87 4.24
CA VAL A 99 -0.44 7.18 5.66
C VAL A 99 0.56 8.29 5.87
N SER A 100 1.67 8.29 5.13
CA SER A 100 2.67 9.35 5.19
C SER A 100 3.46 9.41 3.88
N ALA A 101 4.03 10.58 3.60
CA ALA A 101 4.98 10.81 2.51
C ALA A 101 6.14 11.63 3.07
N ARG A 102 7.35 11.09 3.00
CA ARG A 102 8.52 11.66 3.67
C ARG A 102 9.77 11.61 2.80
N ALA A 103 10.69 12.55 3.02
CA ALA A 103 12.03 12.46 2.43
C ALA A 103 12.83 11.34 3.11
N PRO A 104 13.75 10.65 2.42
CA PRO A 104 14.60 9.61 3.02
C PRO A 104 15.35 10.07 4.28
N ASP A 105 15.77 11.34 4.30
CA ASP A 105 16.56 11.92 5.41
C ASP A 105 15.69 12.45 6.56
N SER A 106 14.37 12.38 6.42
CA SER A 106 13.44 12.82 7.48
C SER A 106 13.20 11.68 8.48
N PRO A 107 12.98 12.01 9.76
CA PRO A 107 12.79 11.01 10.81
C PRO A 107 11.63 10.07 10.47
N THR A 108 11.82 8.79 10.77
CA THR A 108 10.77 7.77 10.65
C THR A 108 9.64 8.11 11.61
N ALA A 109 8.47 8.46 11.08
CA ALA A 109 7.25 8.50 11.88
C ALA A 109 7.05 7.13 12.53
N THR A 110 7.08 7.08 13.86
CA THR A 110 6.84 5.86 14.63
C THR A 110 5.41 5.41 14.39
N HIS A 111 5.23 4.25 13.77
CA HIS A 111 3.93 3.62 13.62
C HIS A 111 3.50 2.99 14.94
N ASP A 112 3.12 3.81 15.91
CA ASP A 112 2.35 3.34 17.05
C ASP A 112 0.89 3.28 16.63
N ASN A 113 0.31 2.08 16.64
CA ASN A 113 -1.10 1.81 16.35
C ASN A 113 -2.05 2.35 17.47
N ASN A 114 -1.65 3.39 18.20
CA ASN A 114 -2.49 3.98 19.23
C ASN A 114 -3.26 5.17 18.64
N GLU A 115 -4.57 5.10 18.77
CA GLU A 115 -5.57 5.95 18.13
C GLU A 115 -5.67 7.36 18.76
N GLU A 116 -4.60 7.86 19.40
CA GLU A 116 -4.62 9.11 20.16
C GLU A 116 -3.30 9.89 20.03
N GLU A 117 -3.03 10.44 18.84
CA GLU A 117 -2.07 11.55 18.72
C GLU A 117 -2.83 12.86 18.54
N HIS A 118 -3.03 13.51 19.68
CA HIS A 118 -3.43 14.91 19.81
C HIS A 118 -2.56 15.78 18.90
N PHE A 119 -3.17 16.46 17.93
CA PHE A 119 -2.53 17.56 17.21
C PHE A 119 -2.20 18.69 18.20
N SER A 120 -0.95 18.80 18.66
CA SER A 120 -0.48 20.01 19.32
C SER A 120 -0.05 21.00 18.24
N PHE A 121 -0.92 21.96 17.97
CA PHE A 121 -0.62 23.11 17.13
C PHE A 121 0.13 24.12 18.02
N ASP A 122 1.46 24.10 18.01
CA ASP A 122 2.25 25.12 18.69
C ASP A 122 2.19 26.42 17.88
N GLN A 123 1.06 27.11 18.00
CA GLN A 123 0.87 28.49 17.60
C GLN A 123 1.08 29.35 18.84
N ASP A 124 2.30 29.88 19.02
CA ASP A 124 2.39 31.23 19.57
C ASP A 124 3.66 31.96 19.09
N THR A 125 3.48 32.75 18.03
CA THR A 125 4.34 33.88 17.71
C THR A 125 3.97 35.04 18.64
N THR A 126 4.57 35.09 19.84
CA THR A 126 4.55 36.31 20.64
C THR A 126 5.81 37.13 20.40
N VAL A 127 5.62 38.20 19.64
CA VAL A 127 6.56 39.32 19.51
C VAL A 127 6.73 39.96 20.88
N GLN A 128 7.91 39.82 21.50
CA GLN A 128 8.34 40.69 22.59
C GLN A 128 9.62 41.41 22.18
N GLN A 129 9.46 42.70 21.88
CA GLN A 129 10.55 43.66 21.75
C GLN A 129 11.14 43.92 23.15
N GLY A 130 12.46 43.80 23.26
CA GLY A 130 13.26 44.26 24.40
C GLY A 130 14.64 44.73 23.88
N PRO A 131 15.18 45.87 24.34
CA PRO A 131 16.26 46.56 23.65
C PRO A 131 17.67 46.17 24.13
N ASP A 132 18.58 46.13 23.16
CA ASP A 132 20.00 46.54 23.20
C ASP A 132 20.95 45.91 24.24
N ALA A 133 21.80 44.97 23.78
CA ALA A 133 23.17 44.80 24.26
C ALA A 133 24.04 44.10 23.20
N THR A 134 25.08 44.81 22.79
CA THR A 134 26.12 44.53 21.80
C THR A 134 27.01 43.32 22.12
N LEU A 135 27.47 42.60 21.08
CA LEU A 135 28.90 42.32 20.72
C LEU A 135 29.11 40.93 20.08
N ASP A 136 29.63 40.98 18.85
CA ASP A 136 30.60 40.10 18.17
C ASP A 136 30.61 38.57 18.38
N GLY A 137 30.52 37.85 17.26
CA GLY A 137 31.34 36.64 17.04
C GLY A 137 30.61 35.43 16.47
N HIS A 138 31.09 34.98 15.30
CA HIS A 138 30.81 33.69 14.64
C HIS A 138 29.47 33.57 13.87
N HIS A 139 29.52 33.89 12.58
CA HIS A 139 28.65 33.29 11.57
C HIS A 139 28.99 31.80 11.44
N ASP A 140 28.62 31.00 12.44
CA ASP A 140 28.40 29.59 12.21
C ASP A 140 27.06 29.49 11.48
N LYS A 141 27.13 29.18 10.19
CA LYS A 141 25.94 29.01 9.35
C LYS A 141 25.20 27.80 9.89
N VAL A 142 24.24 28.03 10.79
CA VAL A 142 23.15 27.09 11.07
C VAL A 142 22.62 26.67 9.70
N PRO A 143 22.69 25.39 9.31
CA PRO A 143 22.16 24.98 8.03
C PRO A 143 20.68 25.28 8.07
N VAL A 144 20.25 26.17 7.18
CA VAL A 144 18.83 26.48 6.96
C VAL A 144 18.13 25.14 6.73
N ALA A 145 17.34 24.73 7.71
CA ALA A 145 16.34 23.68 7.55
C ALA A 145 15.41 24.14 6.42
N GLY A 146 15.53 23.58 5.23
CA GLY A 146 14.65 24.02 4.15
C GLY A 146 14.99 23.66 2.71
N ALA A 147 16.12 23.02 2.42
CA ALA A 147 16.33 22.42 1.10
C ALA A 147 16.20 20.90 1.22
N ILE A 148 14.98 20.37 1.10
CA ILE A 148 14.79 18.93 0.93
C ILE A 148 15.38 18.56 -0.45
N THR A 149 16.66 18.22 -0.49
CA THR A 149 17.43 17.84 -1.69
C THR A 149 17.13 16.43 -2.17
N ALA A 150 16.31 15.68 -1.44
CA ALA A 150 15.96 14.32 -1.80
C ALA A 150 15.21 14.28 -3.15
N THR A 151 15.78 13.54 -4.09
CA THR A 151 15.21 13.27 -5.42
C THR A 151 14.09 12.23 -5.38
N HIS A 152 13.96 11.51 -4.27
CA HIS A 152 12.96 10.47 -4.07
C HIS A 152 12.11 10.76 -2.84
N LEU A 153 10.89 10.23 -2.83
CA LEU A 153 10.00 10.23 -1.68
C LEU A 153 9.69 8.80 -1.25
N LEU A 154 9.65 8.61 0.07
CA LEU A 154 9.16 7.38 0.70
C LEU A 154 7.70 7.59 1.08
N VAL A 155 6.82 6.79 0.50
CA VAL A 155 5.38 6.86 0.73
C VAL A 155 4.94 5.59 1.41
N THR A 156 4.27 5.74 2.55
CA THR A 156 3.73 4.63 3.33
C THR A 156 2.26 4.42 3.01
N PHE A 157 1.89 3.18 2.71
CA PHE A 157 0.53 2.76 2.40
C PHE A 157 0.05 1.75 3.43
N SER A 158 -1.21 1.85 3.83
CA SER A 158 -1.90 0.84 4.65
C SER A 158 -3.07 0.28 3.86
N PHE A 159 -3.10 -1.04 3.65
CA PHE A 159 -4.19 -1.69 2.91
C PHE A 159 -5.51 -1.58 3.68
N ASP A 160 -6.62 -1.30 3.01
CA ASP A 160 -7.89 -1.01 3.70
C ASP A 160 -8.44 -2.25 4.43
N THR A 161 -8.66 -3.33 3.68
CA THR A 161 -9.40 -4.50 4.19
C THR A 161 -8.52 -5.67 4.59
N SER A 162 -7.53 -6.02 3.77
CA SER A 162 -6.76 -7.25 3.93
C SER A 162 -5.27 -7.01 4.08
N LYS A 163 -4.59 -7.98 4.71
CA LYS A 163 -3.13 -8.11 4.61
C LYS A 163 -2.80 -8.76 3.27
N GLU A 164 -1.82 -8.23 2.57
CA GLU A 164 -1.40 -8.68 1.24
C GLU A 164 -0.01 -9.32 1.28
N PHE A 165 0.28 -10.20 0.33
CA PHE A 165 1.63 -10.72 0.15
C PHE A 165 2.44 -9.77 -0.71
N VAL A 166 3.52 -9.22 -0.18
CA VAL A 166 4.38 -8.25 -0.85
C VAL A 166 5.84 -8.58 -0.54
N LEU A 167 6.71 -8.50 -1.55
CA LEU A 167 8.15 -8.65 -1.39
C LEU A 167 8.86 -7.30 -1.49
N ILE A 168 9.92 -7.13 -0.72
CA ILE A 168 10.83 -5.99 -0.84
C ILE A 168 11.56 -6.09 -2.18
N GLY A 169 11.67 -4.97 -2.89
CA GLY A 169 12.26 -4.89 -4.22
C GLY A 169 11.25 -5.05 -5.36
N ASP A 170 10.00 -5.46 -5.08
CA ASP A 170 8.97 -5.52 -6.11
C ASP A 170 8.61 -4.12 -6.63
N GLN A 171 8.37 -4.03 -7.94
CA GLN A 171 7.81 -2.83 -8.54
C GLN A 171 6.34 -2.69 -8.13
N VAL A 172 5.97 -1.47 -7.75
CA VAL A 172 4.62 -1.07 -7.39
C VAL A 172 4.09 -0.01 -8.35
N LEU A 173 2.84 -0.17 -8.77
CA LEU A 173 2.08 0.84 -9.50
C LEU A 173 0.92 1.33 -8.61
N ILE A 174 0.87 2.63 -8.38
CA ILE A 174 -0.17 3.31 -7.62
C ILE A 174 -1.10 4.04 -8.57
N MET A 175 -2.39 3.73 -8.49
CA MET A 175 -3.43 4.43 -9.25
C MET A 175 -4.24 5.33 -8.29
N PRO A 176 -4.10 6.66 -8.39
CA PRO A 176 -4.97 7.60 -7.69
C PRO A 176 -6.43 7.46 -8.16
N GLY A 177 -7.40 7.68 -7.27
CA GLY A 177 -8.81 7.74 -7.64
C GLY A 177 -9.46 6.40 -8.01
N GLY A 178 -8.79 5.26 -7.77
CA GLY A 178 -9.36 3.93 -8.03
C GLY A 178 -10.23 3.37 -6.90
N GLY A 179 -10.44 4.12 -5.82
CA GLY A 179 -11.25 3.72 -4.67
C GLY A 179 -12.73 4.01 -4.87
N ALA A 180 -13.50 2.95 -5.16
CA ALA A 180 -14.95 2.93 -5.36
C ALA A 180 -15.47 3.80 -6.53
N VAL A 181 -16.09 3.13 -7.52
CA VAL A 181 -17.08 3.76 -8.39
C VAL A 181 -18.27 4.12 -7.50
N SER A 182 -18.21 5.27 -6.84
CA SER A 182 -19.32 5.81 -6.06
C SER A 182 -20.48 5.99 -7.04
N HIS A 183 -21.50 5.14 -6.89
CA HIS A 183 -22.73 5.26 -7.65
C HIS A 183 -23.44 6.53 -7.18
N GLY A 184 -23.40 7.59 -8.00
CA GLY A 184 -24.16 8.80 -7.75
C GLY A 184 -23.66 10.00 -8.54
N GLY A 185 -23.89 10.02 -9.85
CA GLY A 185 -23.49 11.15 -10.70
C GLY A 185 -23.69 10.95 -12.20
N GLN A 186 -24.91 10.60 -12.59
CA GLN A 186 -25.58 10.92 -13.86
C GLN A 186 -24.78 11.03 -15.18
N GLU A 187 -24.15 9.95 -15.65
CA GLU A 187 -24.20 9.61 -17.09
C GLU A 187 -23.85 8.14 -17.37
N ARG A 188 -24.87 7.40 -17.81
CA ARG A 188 -24.77 6.00 -18.23
C ARG A 188 -23.80 5.88 -19.40
N GLY A 189 -22.64 5.26 -19.18
CA GLY A 189 -21.88 4.61 -20.24
C GLY A 189 -20.44 5.08 -20.44
N GLN A 190 -19.99 6.14 -19.76
CA GLN A 190 -18.56 6.44 -19.74
C GLN A 190 -17.93 5.58 -18.65
N LYS A 191 -17.34 4.44 -19.02
CA LYS A 191 -16.31 3.82 -18.17
C LYS A 191 -15.29 4.91 -17.96
N GLY A 192 -15.26 5.50 -16.76
CA GLY A 192 -14.32 6.55 -16.42
C GLY A 192 -12.95 6.12 -16.93
N VAL A 193 -12.39 6.91 -17.84
CA VAL A 193 -11.00 6.74 -18.25
C VAL A 193 -10.24 7.09 -16.99
N ALA A 194 -9.92 6.08 -16.17
CA ALA A 194 -8.89 6.23 -15.17
C ALA A 194 -7.67 6.70 -15.97
N GLY A 195 -7.25 7.95 -15.74
CA GLY A 195 -6.08 8.50 -16.42
C GLY A 195 -4.94 7.48 -16.34
N LEU A 196 -4.11 7.42 -17.37
CA LEU A 196 -2.89 6.61 -17.36
C LEU A 196 -1.84 7.15 -16.36
N ASP A 197 -2.22 8.12 -15.53
CA ASP A 197 -1.41 8.84 -14.56
C ASP A 197 -1.26 8.03 -13.27
N GLY A 198 -0.64 6.86 -13.39
CA GLY A 198 -0.22 6.04 -12.27
C GLY A 198 1.23 6.34 -11.88
N PHE A 199 1.54 6.19 -10.59
CA PHE A 199 2.91 6.34 -10.08
C PHE A 199 3.60 5.00 -10.00
N VAL A 200 4.78 4.90 -10.59
CA VAL A 200 5.62 3.71 -10.53
C VAL A 200 6.71 3.93 -9.48
N GLY A 201 6.86 2.98 -8.58
CA GLY A 201 7.88 3.01 -7.53
C GLY A 201 8.29 1.60 -7.15
N TRP A 202 9.17 1.46 -6.15
CA TRP A 202 9.65 0.16 -5.67
C TRP A 202 9.41 0.00 -4.16
N VAL A 203 9.01 -1.20 -3.75
CA VAL A 203 8.81 -1.53 -2.33
C VAL A 203 10.17 -1.58 -1.62
N VAL A 204 10.31 -0.84 -0.52
CA VAL A 204 11.54 -0.79 0.28
C VAL A 204 11.37 -1.38 1.67
N GLU A 205 10.16 -1.29 2.26
CA GLU A 205 9.87 -1.81 3.59
C GLU A 205 8.46 -2.40 3.64
N VAL A 206 8.25 -3.39 4.52
CA VAL A 206 6.96 -4.05 4.75
C VAL A 206 6.76 -4.31 6.24
N TYR A 207 5.54 -4.09 6.73
CA TYR A 207 5.15 -4.29 8.12
C TYR A 207 3.86 -5.11 8.24
N GLY A 208 3.91 -6.12 9.13
CA GLY A 208 2.87 -7.13 9.35
C GLY A 208 1.69 -6.66 10.18
#